data_AF-A0A943IP06-F1
#
_entry.id   AF-A0A943IP06-F1
#
_cell.length_a   1.000
_cell.length_b   1.000
_cell.length_c   1.000
_cell.angle_alpha   90.00
_cell.angle_beta   90.00
_cell.angle_gamma   90.00
#
_symmetry.space_group_name_H-M   'P 1'
#
loop_
_entity.id
_entity.type
_entity.pdbx_description
1 polymer ?
#
loop_
_entity_poly.entity_id
_entity_poly.type
_entity_poly.pdbx_seq_one_letter_code
_entity_poly.pdbx_strand_id
1 'polypeptide(L)'
;MYFMQNGRLREMEKLMQRVPNFRPRGRGVIAIRITEIPPSTFAGVMMETASAIRYRPFRLRLQQYLKESKDSPMIYKNDKHRAAFEDAVRKENKKNYALLSALYLLTADGRLWRDTKRFVVTGCICFEQVHLPNCTETAYALFCAAKDLYLGTKHLTISDLADQSLIPPKVFGLICNAMAIRRFGLGAIASMNRGDEAWL
;
A
#
# COMPACT_ATOMS: atom_id res chain seq x y z
N MET A 1 -1.71 -24.72 35.50
CA MET A 1 -2.15 -25.33 36.78
C MET A 1 -3.63 -25.64 36.60
N TYR A 2 -4.07 -26.90 36.71
CA TYR A 2 -5.49 -27.27 36.54
C TYR A 2 -6.15 -27.26 37.91
N PHE A 3 -7.25 -26.53 38.08
CA PHE A 3 -7.90 -26.39 39.37
C PHE A 3 -8.63 -27.67 39.81
N MET A 4 -8.96 -28.59 38.89
CA MET A 4 -9.76 -29.78 39.21
C MET A 4 -9.04 -31.13 38.97
N GLN A 5 -9.16 -32.03 39.95
CA GLN A 5 -8.53 -33.37 39.95
C GLN A 5 -9.38 -34.49 39.30
N ASN A 6 -10.64 -34.21 38.93
CA ASN A 6 -11.53 -35.20 38.30
C ASN A 6 -11.47 -35.12 36.76
N GLY A 7 -11.33 -36.27 36.08
CA GLY A 7 -11.08 -36.38 34.64
C GLY A 7 -12.17 -35.76 33.74
N ARG A 8 -13.45 -35.88 34.11
CA ARG A 8 -14.57 -35.28 33.33
C ARG A 8 -14.65 -33.76 33.45
N LEU A 9 -14.31 -33.21 34.62
CA LEU A 9 -14.37 -31.76 34.85
C LEU A 9 -13.17 -31.02 34.23
N ARG A 10 -12.06 -31.74 34.02
CA ARG A 10 -10.88 -31.21 33.33
C ARG A 10 -11.14 -30.97 31.83
N GLU A 11 -12.05 -31.71 31.21
CA GLU A 11 -12.52 -31.46 29.84
C GLU A 11 -13.30 -30.14 29.75
N MET A 12 -14.19 -29.86 30.71
CA MET A 12 -14.91 -28.60 30.80
C MET A 12 -13.98 -27.42 31.06
N GLU A 13 -12.99 -27.56 31.95
CA GLU A 13 -12.00 -26.50 32.22
C GLU A 13 -11.17 -26.18 30.96
N LYS A 14 -10.78 -27.20 30.17
CA LYS A 14 -10.12 -27.01 28.87
C LYS A 14 -11.01 -26.33 27.83
N LEU A 15 -12.32 -26.57 27.90
CA LEU A 15 -13.31 -25.96 27.00
C LEU A 15 -13.55 -24.49 27.37
N MET A 16 -13.58 -24.17 28.67
CA MET A 16 -13.74 -22.81 29.19
C MET A 16 -12.50 -21.94 28.98
N GLN A 17 -11.30 -22.53 28.91
CA GLN A 17 -10.07 -21.82 28.52
C GLN A 17 -9.95 -21.57 27.01
N ARG A 18 -10.83 -22.16 26.17
CA ARG A 18 -10.88 -21.87 24.74
C ARG A 18 -11.95 -20.81 24.47
N VAL A 19 -11.56 -19.72 23.82
CA VAL A 19 -12.51 -18.68 23.37
C VAL A 19 -13.45 -19.28 22.33
N PRO A 20 -14.77 -19.33 22.56
CA PRO A 20 -15.72 -19.90 21.61
C PRO A 20 -15.69 -19.12 20.30
N ASN A 21 -15.67 -19.84 19.17
CA ASN A 21 -15.76 -19.31 17.79
C ASN A 21 -14.55 -18.60 17.18
N PHE A 22 -13.36 -18.70 17.77
CA PHE A 22 -12.14 -18.27 17.06
C PHE A 22 -11.57 -19.43 16.22
N ARG A 23 -11.83 -19.42 14.91
CA ARG A 23 -10.95 -20.14 13.97
C ARG A 23 -9.62 -19.38 13.96
N PRO A 24 -8.49 -19.95 14.41
CA PRO A 24 -7.21 -19.30 14.18
C PRO A 24 -7.09 -19.08 12.67
N ARG A 25 -6.77 -17.85 12.24
CA ARG A 25 -6.33 -17.62 10.87
C ARG A 25 -5.06 -18.43 10.71
N GLY A 26 -5.19 -19.62 10.12
CA GLY A 26 -4.07 -20.42 9.67
C GLY A 26 -3.16 -19.49 8.86
N ARG A 27 -1.88 -19.52 9.19
CA ARG A 27 -0.82 -18.79 8.50
C ARG A 27 -1.11 -18.78 7.00
N GLY A 28 -1.32 -17.58 6.47
CA GLY A 28 -1.59 -17.37 5.06
C GLY A 28 -0.87 -16.11 4.62
N VAL A 29 0.43 -16.22 4.37
CA VAL A 29 1.01 -15.36 3.34
C VAL A 29 0.46 -15.91 2.04
N ILE A 30 -0.59 -15.29 1.50
CA ILE A 30 -0.90 -15.45 0.09
C ILE A 30 0.22 -14.72 -0.65
N ALA A 31 1.33 -15.42 -0.87
CA ALA A 31 2.22 -15.09 -1.95
C ALA A 31 1.53 -15.59 -3.22
N ILE A 32 0.55 -14.83 -3.74
CA ILE A 32 0.25 -14.92 -5.17
C ILE A 32 1.49 -14.36 -5.85
N ARG A 33 2.43 -15.26 -6.09
CA ARG A 33 3.60 -15.03 -6.92
C ARG A 33 3.14 -15.23 -8.36
N ILE A 34 2.33 -14.29 -8.83
CA ILE A 34 2.21 -14.02 -10.25
C ILE A 34 2.79 -12.63 -10.37
N THR A 35 4.02 -12.52 -10.86
CA THR A 35 4.45 -11.26 -11.47
C THR A 35 3.62 -11.14 -12.74
N GLU A 36 2.37 -10.72 -12.57
CA GLU A 36 1.49 -10.37 -13.67
C GLU A 36 2.23 -9.33 -14.49
N ILE A 37 2.38 -9.58 -15.78
CA ILE A 37 2.99 -8.60 -16.68
C ILE A 37 2.07 -7.38 -16.59
N PRO A 38 2.58 -6.22 -16.13
CA PRO A 38 1.74 -5.03 -16.03
C PRO A 38 1.20 -4.70 -17.43
N PRO A 39 -0.07 -4.27 -17.54
CA PRO A 39 -0.60 -3.75 -18.80
C PRO A 39 0.31 -2.68 -19.42
N SER A 40 0.26 -2.50 -20.73
CA SER A 40 1.16 -1.59 -21.46
C SER A 40 0.80 -0.11 -21.34
N THR A 41 -0.35 0.23 -20.76
CA THR A 41 -0.85 1.61 -20.65
C THR A 41 -1.09 2.00 -19.20
N PHE A 42 -0.95 3.29 -18.89
CA PHE A 42 -1.25 3.84 -17.56
C PHE A 42 -2.66 3.46 -17.09
N ALA A 43 -3.68 3.69 -17.93
CA ALA A 43 -5.06 3.35 -17.62
C ALA A 43 -5.25 1.84 -17.41
N GLY A 44 -4.61 1.00 -18.22
CA GLY A 44 -4.65 -0.45 -18.06
C GLY A 44 -4.08 -0.88 -16.71
N VAL A 45 -2.92 -0.35 -16.33
CA VAL A 45 -2.28 -0.66 -15.03
C VAL A 45 -3.19 -0.28 -13.87
N MET A 46 -3.81 0.90 -13.90
CA MET A 46 -4.71 1.36 -12.85
C MET A 46 -5.99 0.54 -12.75
N MET A 47 -6.62 0.25 -13.89
CA MET A 47 -7.84 -0.54 -13.95
C MET A 47 -7.60 -1.97 -13.48
N GLU A 48 -6.47 -2.57 -13.87
CA GLU A 48 -6.12 -3.91 -13.41
C GLU A 48 -5.79 -3.89 -11.92
N THR A 49 -5.01 -2.92 -11.44
CA THR A 49 -4.68 -2.79 -10.01
C THR A 49 -5.93 -2.80 -9.13
N ALA A 50 -6.97 -2.06 -9.55
CA ALA A 50 -8.22 -1.92 -8.83
C ALA A 50 -9.31 -2.94 -9.23
N SER A 51 -9.00 -3.96 -10.04
CA SER A 51 -10.02 -4.87 -10.61
C SER A 51 -10.84 -5.62 -9.55
N ALA A 52 -10.24 -5.90 -8.40
CA ALA A 52 -10.91 -6.53 -7.26
C ALA A 52 -11.83 -5.60 -6.45
N ILE A 53 -11.71 -4.27 -6.62
CA ILE A 53 -12.46 -3.28 -5.83
C ILE A 53 -13.84 -3.05 -6.45
N ARG A 54 -14.87 -3.65 -5.84
CA ARG A 54 -16.27 -3.53 -6.31
C ARG A 54 -17.01 -2.28 -5.81
N TYR A 55 -16.40 -1.50 -4.91
CA TYR A 55 -17.05 -0.32 -4.33
C TYR A 55 -17.25 0.77 -5.37
N ARG A 56 -18.52 1.07 -5.69
CA ARG A 56 -18.90 1.94 -6.82
C ARG A 56 -18.33 3.36 -6.71
N PRO A 57 -18.39 4.07 -5.56
CA PRO A 57 -17.82 5.41 -5.45
C PRO A 57 -16.32 5.45 -5.77
N PHE A 58 -15.55 4.46 -5.29
CA PHE A 58 -14.12 4.35 -5.62
C PHE A 58 -13.91 4.16 -7.12
N ARG A 59 -14.68 3.27 -7.77
CA ARG A 59 -14.56 3.03 -9.22
C ARG A 59 -14.85 4.28 -10.04
N LEU A 60 -15.88 5.03 -9.68
CA LEU A 60 -16.22 6.30 -10.34
C LEU A 60 -15.09 7.33 -10.16
N ARG A 61 -14.55 7.44 -8.95
CA ARG A 61 -13.42 8.31 -8.67
C ARG A 61 -12.17 7.92 -9.48
N LEU A 62 -11.87 6.63 -9.59
CA LEU A 62 -10.75 6.14 -10.39
C LEU A 62 -10.94 6.46 -11.87
N GLN A 63 -12.14 6.25 -12.41
CA GLN A 63 -12.46 6.61 -13.80
C GLN A 63 -12.30 8.11 -14.05
N GLN A 64 -12.77 8.94 -13.11
CA GLN A 64 -12.60 10.39 -13.19
C GLN A 64 -11.12 10.78 -13.18
N TYR A 65 -10.33 10.22 -12.27
CA TYR A 65 -8.88 10.43 -12.22
C TYR A 65 -8.18 10.03 -13.52
N LEU A 66 -8.56 8.88 -14.12
CA LEU A 66 -8.01 8.43 -15.40
C LEU A 66 -8.38 9.37 -16.56
N LYS A 67 -9.59 9.94 -16.55
CA LYS A 67 -10.02 10.92 -17.55
C LYS A 67 -9.22 12.21 -17.44
N GLU A 68 -9.01 12.70 -16.21
CA GLU A 68 -8.25 13.92 -15.91
C GLU A 68 -6.76 13.76 -16.20
N SER A 69 -6.21 12.55 -16.04
CA SER A 69 -4.78 12.26 -16.19
C SER A 69 -4.41 11.70 -17.56
N LYS A 70 -5.32 11.71 -18.53
CA LYS A 70 -5.15 11.04 -19.82
C LYS A 70 -3.95 11.57 -20.61
N ASP A 71 -3.80 12.89 -20.65
CA ASP A 71 -2.76 13.56 -21.47
C ASP A 71 -1.45 13.75 -20.71
N SER A 72 -1.48 13.67 -19.37
CA SER A 72 -0.30 13.80 -18.51
C SER A 72 -0.48 12.99 -17.23
N PRO A 73 -0.16 11.68 -17.25
CA PRO A 73 -0.28 10.83 -16.09
C PRO A 73 0.73 11.23 -15.00
N MET A 74 0.25 11.46 -13.79
CA MET A 74 1.11 11.82 -12.65
C MET A 74 1.77 10.56 -12.05
N ILE A 75 2.90 10.14 -12.62
CA ILE A 75 3.65 8.95 -12.17
C ILE A 75 4.46 9.24 -10.91
N TYR A 76 4.95 10.47 -10.76
CA TYR A 76 5.52 10.99 -9.52
C TYR A 76 4.85 12.32 -9.18
N LYS A 77 4.91 12.72 -7.91
CA LYS A 77 4.37 14.02 -7.46
C LYS A 77 5.12 15.19 -8.11
N ASN A 78 6.44 15.02 -8.26
CA ASN A 78 7.40 15.94 -8.88
C ASN A 78 8.78 15.26 -8.94
N ASP A 79 9.77 15.94 -9.51
CA ASP A 79 11.15 15.43 -9.63
C ASP A 79 11.82 15.16 -8.28
N LYS A 80 11.49 15.92 -7.23
CA LYS A 80 12.03 15.67 -5.89
C LYS A 80 11.56 14.35 -5.33
N HIS A 81 10.28 14.02 -5.53
CA HIS A 81 9.73 12.71 -5.17
C HIS A 81 10.43 11.61 -5.98
N ARG A 82 10.55 11.76 -7.31
CA ARG A 82 11.25 10.78 -8.16
C ARG A 82 12.66 10.51 -7.67
N ALA A 83 13.47 11.55 -7.47
CA ALA A 83 14.85 11.43 -7.02
C ALA A 83 14.96 10.78 -5.63
N ALA A 84 14.08 11.17 -4.68
CA ALA A 84 14.07 10.58 -3.35
C ALA A 84 13.67 9.09 -3.37
N PHE A 85 12.70 8.72 -4.21
CA PHE A 85 12.29 7.33 -4.40
C PHE A 85 13.41 6.50 -5.01
N GLU A 86 14.00 6.95 -6.11
CA GLU A 86 15.10 6.26 -6.79
C GLU A 86 16.32 6.07 -5.87
N ASP A 87 16.65 7.08 -5.05
CA ASP A 87 17.70 7.00 -4.03
C ASP A 87 17.39 5.94 -2.96
N ALA A 88 16.14 5.93 -2.46
CA ALA A 88 15.70 5.01 -1.41
C ALA A 88 15.68 3.55 -1.89
N VAL A 89 15.28 3.28 -3.13
CA VAL A 89 15.17 1.91 -3.64
C VAL A 89 16.49 1.36 -4.22
N ARG A 90 17.50 2.20 -4.44
CA ARG A 90 18.77 1.82 -5.10
C ARG A 90 19.46 0.63 -4.45
N LYS A 91 19.44 0.55 -3.12
CA LYS A 91 20.10 -0.51 -2.34
C LYS A 91 19.14 -1.64 -1.91
N GLU A 92 17.87 -1.53 -2.29
CA GLU A 92 16.82 -2.44 -1.83
C GLU A 92 16.57 -3.59 -2.81
N ASN A 93 16.02 -4.67 -2.28
CA ASN A 93 15.60 -5.80 -3.12
C ASN A 93 14.39 -5.39 -3.98
N LYS A 94 14.60 -5.25 -5.29
CA LYS A 94 13.55 -4.89 -6.28
C LYS A 94 12.38 -5.89 -6.36
N LYS A 95 12.49 -7.07 -5.74
CA LYS A 95 11.41 -8.06 -5.61
C LYS A 95 10.54 -7.86 -4.37
N ASN A 96 10.92 -6.96 -3.45
CA ASN A 96 10.11 -6.63 -2.28
C ASN A 96 9.08 -5.53 -2.62
N TYR A 97 8.00 -5.92 -3.30
CA TYR A 97 6.98 -4.97 -3.77
C TYR A 97 6.26 -4.24 -2.63
N ALA A 98 6.16 -4.87 -1.45
CA ALA A 98 5.64 -4.22 -0.25
C ALA A 98 6.50 -3.01 0.12
N LEU A 99 7.81 -3.24 0.26
CA LEU A 99 8.78 -2.20 0.59
C LEU A 99 8.80 -1.09 -0.45
N LEU A 100 8.85 -1.44 -1.74
CA LEU A 100 8.85 -0.47 -2.83
C LEU A 100 7.59 0.41 -2.81
N SER A 101 6.41 -0.18 -2.62
CA SER A 101 5.15 0.58 -2.57
C SER A 101 5.11 1.56 -1.40
N ALA A 102 5.63 1.15 -0.23
CA ALA A 102 5.68 1.99 0.95
C ALA A 102 6.69 3.13 0.77
N LEU A 103 7.90 2.84 0.27
CA LEU A 103 8.92 3.86 -0.01
C LEU A 103 8.43 4.91 -1.02
N TYR A 104 7.66 4.50 -2.03
CA TYR A 104 7.04 5.43 -2.97
C TYR A 104 6.15 6.45 -2.24
N LEU A 105 5.28 6.00 -1.33
CA LEU A 105 4.40 6.92 -0.59
C LEU A 105 5.16 7.79 0.43
N LEU A 106 6.12 7.20 1.15
CA LEU A 106 6.91 7.93 2.16
C LEU A 106 7.78 9.03 1.53
N THR A 107 8.32 8.78 0.33
CA THR A 107 9.16 9.75 -0.40
C THR A 107 8.36 10.82 -1.15
N ALA A 108 7.04 10.67 -1.25
CA ALA A 108 6.16 11.65 -1.92
C ALA A 108 5.98 12.95 -1.12
N ASP A 109 6.35 12.97 0.15
CA ASP A 109 6.42 14.19 0.96
C ASP A 109 7.79 14.31 1.64
N GLY A 110 8.45 15.45 1.46
CA GLY A 110 9.82 15.64 1.94
C GLY A 110 9.94 15.68 3.46
N ARG A 111 8.92 16.20 4.16
CA ARG A 111 8.91 16.20 5.64
C ARG A 111 8.65 14.80 6.15
N LEU A 112 7.64 14.11 5.57
CA LEU A 112 7.36 12.72 5.87
C LEU A 112 8.61 11.86 5.69
N TRP A 113 9.28 11.98 4.54
CA TRP A 113 10.49 11.20 4.25
C TRP A 113 11.59 11.45 5.28
N ARG A 114 11.87 12.72 5.60
CA ARG A 114 12.88 13.09 6.60
C ARG A 114 12.58 12.46 7.96
N ASP A 115 11.31 12.40 8.35
CA ASP A 115 10.91 11.90 9.65
C ASP A 115 10.92 10.36 9.68
N THR A 116 10.64 9.69 8.56
CA THR A 116 10.60 8.22 8.45
C THR A 116 11.92 7.57 8.03
N LYS A 117 12.81 8.28 7.32
CA LYS A 117 14.01 7.70 6.67
C LYS A 117 14.89 6.89 7.61
N ARG A 118 15.05 7.34 8.86
CA ARG A 118 15.85 6.65 9.88
C ARG A 118 15.31 5.28 10.30
N PHE A 119 14.02 5.02 10.05
CA PHE A 119 13.34 3.77 10.37
C PHE A 119 13.26 2.82 9.16
N VAL A 120 13.83 3.22 8.02
CA VAL A 120 14.03 2.35 6.87
C VAL A 120 15.39 1.69 7.03
N VAL A 121 15.37 0.39 7.28
CA VAL A 121 16.56 -0.46 7.38
C VAL A 121 16.58 -1.36 6.15
N THR A 122 17.74 -1.87 5.76
CA THR A 122 17.87 -2.73 4.57
C THR A 122 16.82 -3.84 4.55
N GLY A 123 15.93 -3.81 3.57
CA GLY A 123 14.86 -4.78 3.37
C GLY A 123 13.60 -4.59 4.22
N CYS A 124 13.54 -3.61 5.15
CA CYS A 124 12.37 -3.42 6.01
C CYS A 124 12.12 -1.96 6.48
N ILE A 125 10.88 -1.69 6.89
CA ILE A 125 10.47 -0.41 7.51
C ILE A 125 9.87 -0.69 8.88
N CYS A 126 10.40 -0.05 9.93
CA CYS A 126 9.90 -0.17 11.30
C CYS A 126 8.80 0.86 11.60
N PHE A 127 7.60 0.65 11.04
CA PHE A 127 6.46 1.58 11.17
C PHE A 127 6.02 1.85 12.61
N GLU A 128 6.21 0.89 13.52
CA GLU A 128 5.80 0.95 14.92
C GLU A 128 6.62 1.99 15.71
N GLN A 129 7.83 2.31 15.25
CA GLN A 129 8.73 3.27 15.88
C GLN A 129 8.54 4.70 15.34
N VAL A 130 7.76 4.85 14.27
CA VAL A 130 7.56 6.15 13.63
C VAL A 130 6.56 6.96 14.45
N HIS A 131 6.99 8.14 14.89
CA HIS A 131 6.13 9.17 15.43
C HIS A 131 6.15 10.38 14.49
N LEU A 132 4.97 10.89 14.11
CA LEU A 132 4.81 12.00 13.17
C LEU A 132 4.24 13.24 13.87
N PRO A 133 5.05 13.95 14.68
CA PRO A 133 4.59 15.18 15.33
C PRO A 133 4.34 16.26 14.27
N ASN A 134 3.18 16.90 14.32
CA ASN A 134 2.80 18.02 13.43
C ASN A 134 2.81 17.67 11.93
N CYS A 135 2.31 16.48 11.56
CA CYS A 135 2.13 16.12 10.15
C CYS A 135 0.86 16.75 9.55
N THR A 136 0.89 17.04 8.25
CA THR A 136 -0.30 17.47 7.51
C THR A 136 -1.24 16.29 7.30
N GLU A 137 -2.53 16.55 7.13
CA GLU A 137 -3.53 15.51 6.81
C GLU A 137 -3.13 14.66 5.60
N THR A 138 -2.58 15.32 4.57
CA THR A 138 -2.08 14.65 3.36
C THR A 138 -0.88 13.75 3.62
N ALA A 139 0.07 14.18 4.45
CA ALA A 139 1.22 13.36 4.84
C ALA A 139 0.78 12.18 5.71
N TYR A 140 -0.20 12.39 6.60
CA TYR A 140 -0.76 11.33 7.43
C TYR A 140 -1.50 10.27 6.60
N ALA A 141 -2.26 10.69 5.59
CA ALA A 141 -2.92 9.78 4.66
C ALA A 141 -1.90 8.94 3.85
N LEU A 142 -0.82 9.56 3.36
CA LEU A 142 0.26 8.84 2.68
C LEU A 142 0.94 7.83 3.61
N PHE A 143 1.18 8.20 4.87
CA PHE A 143 1.74 7.30 5.88
C PHE A 143 0.82 6.11 6.18
N CYS A 144 -0.47 6.36 6.37
CA CYS A 144 -1.46 5.31 6.60
C CYS A 144 -1.54 4.33 5.41
N ALA A 145 -1.59 4.86 4.19
CA ALA A 145 -1.58 4.04 2.97
C ALA A 145 -0.28 3.22 2.84
N ALA A 146 0.89 3.82 3.16
CA ALA A 146 2.16 3.11 3.13
C ALA A 146 2.18 1.95 4.13
N LYS A 147 1.70 2.20 5.35
CA LYS A 147 1.61 1.20 6.41
C LYS A 147 0.64 0.07 6.05
N ASP A 148 -0.52 0.40 5.48
CA ASP A 148 -1.51 -0.59 5.04
C ASP A 148 -1.00 -1.46 3.89
N LEU A 149 -0.32 -0.87 2.90
CA LEU A 149 0.26 -1.64 1.79
C LEU A 149 1.44 -2.52 2.24
N TYR A 150 2.20 -2.07 3.22
CA TYR A 150 3.37 -2.79 3.74
C TYR A 150 2.98 -3.92 4.71
N LEU A 151 2.22 -3.59 5.77
CA LEU A 151 1.87 -4.52 6.86
C LEU A 151 0.52 -5.23 6.67
N GLY A 152 -0.33 -4.76 5.75
CA GLY A 152 -1.71 -5.27 5.61
C GLY A 152 -2.65 -4.81 6.73
N THR A 153 -2.37 -3.65 7.32
CA THR A 153 -3.23 -3.01 8.33
C THR A 153 -4.48 -2.36 7.69
N LYS A 154 -5.31 -1.69 8.51
CA LYS A 154 -6.58 -1.09 8.08
C LYS A 154 -6.73 0.34 8.59
N HIS A 155 -5.77 1.22 8.30
CA HIS A 155 -5.83 2.63 8.67
C HIS A 155 -6.64 3.45 7.66
N LEU A 156 -6.70 3.03 6.40
CA LEU A 156 -7.55 3.60 5.35
C LEU A 156 -8.49 2.54 4.77
N THR A 157 -9.77 2.90 4.67
CA THR A 157 -10.79 2.09 4.01
C THR A 157 -10.95 2.50 2.54
N ILE A 158 -11.56 1.62 1.75
CA ILE A 158 -11.91 1.95 0.36
C ILE A 158 -12.92 3.11 0.27
N SER A 159 -13.77 3.29 1.29
CA SER A 159 -14.65 4.45 1.40
C SER A 159 -13.86 5.74 1.63
N ASP A 160 -12.83 5.71 2.49
CA ASP A 160 -11.96 6.87 2.73
C ASP A 160 -11.24 7.27 1.43
N LEU A 161 -10.73 6.29 0.68
CA LEU A 161 -10.11 6.53 -0.63
C LEU A 161 -11.11 7.05 -1.68
N ALA A 162 -12.41 6.80 -1.54
CA ALA A 162 -13.42 7.32 -2.45
C ALA A 162 -13.83 8.76 -2.12
N ASP A 163 -13.58 9.23 -0.89
CA ASP A 163 -13.96 10.56 -0.42
C ASP A 163 -12.94 11.63 -0.84
N GLN A 164 -13.38 12.59 -1.67
CA GLN A 164 -12.52 13.66 -2.18
C GLN A 164 -12.20 14.74 -1.14
N SER A 165 -13.03 14.85 -0.09
CA SER A 165 -12.79 15.79 1.01
C SER A 165 -11.69 15.27 1.95
N LEU A 166 -11.64 13.96 2.15
CA LEU A 166 -10.64 13.31 3.00
C LEU A 166 -9.32 13.07 2.26
N ILE A 167 -9.38 12.58 1.02
CA ILE A 167 -8.20 12.29 0.21
C ILE A 167 -8.23 13.25 -0.98
N PRO A 168 -7.31 14.21 -1.11
CA PRO A 168 -7.25 15.07 -2.28
C PRO A 168 -6.88 14.31 -3.57
N PRO A 169 -7.27 14.79 -4.78
CA PRO A 169 -7.01 14.09 -6.05
C PRO A 169 -5.54 13.68 -6.28
N LYS A 170 -4.60 14.57 -5.93
CA LYS A 170 -3.16 14.26 -6.04
C LYS A 170 -2.73 13.15 -5.10
N VAL A 171 -3.24 13.12 -3.86
CA VAL A 171 -2.92 12.05 -2.90
C VAL A 171 -3.51 10.73 -3.35
N PHE A 172 -4.74 10.76 -3.88
CA PHE A 172 -5.38 9.58 -4.46
C PHE A 172 -4.55 8.97 -5.60
N GLY A 173 -4.07 9.78 -6.54
CA GLY A 173 -3.19 9.31 -7.63
C GLY A 173 -1.91 8.63 -7.11
N LEU A 174 -1.26 9.22 -6.10
CA LEU A 174 -0.08 8.61 -5.46
C LEU A 174 -0.41 7.26 -4.81
N ILE A 175 -1.55 7.15 -4.13
CA ILE A 175 -1.99 5.88 -3.52
C ILE A 175 -2.30 4.84 -4.61
N CYS A 176 -2.92 5.23 -5.72
CA CYS A 176 -3.14 4.34 -6.87
C CYS A 176 -1.83 3.85 -7.50
N ASN A 177 -0.85 4.73 -7.71
CA ASN A 177 0.47 4.35 -8.19
C ASN A 177 1.16 3.36 -7.22
N ALA A 178 1.07 3.60 -5.91
CA ALA A 178 1.61 2.71 -4.90
C ALA A 178 0.94 1.33 -4.88
N MET A 179 -0.39 1.28 -5.05
CA MET A 179 -1.13 0.01 -5.22
C MET A 179 -0.64 -0.75 -6.46
N ALA A 180 -0.37 -0.05 -7.56
CA ALA A 180 0.16 -0.67 -8.77
C ALA A 180 1.59 -1.20 -8.57
N ILE A 181 2.46 -0.46 -7.88
CA ILE A 181 3.80 -0.94 -7.47
C ILE A 181 3.68 -2.15 -6.55
N ARG A 182 2.70 -2.17 -5.64
CA ARG A 182 2.47 -3.32 -4.76
C ARG A 182 2.12 -4.58 -5.54
N ARG A 183 1.38 -4.45 -6.65
CA ARG A 183 0.94 -5.55 -7.51
C ARG A 183 2.00 -5.99 -8.53
N PHE A 184 2.63 -5.05 -9.24
CA PHE A 184 3.51 -5.33 -10.38
C PHE A 184 4.99 -4.95 -10.15
N GLY A 185 5.34 -4.42 -8.98
CA GLY A 185 6.67 -3.91 -8.69
C GLY A 185 7.03 -2.66 -9.51
N LEU A 186 8.33 -2.45 -9.76
CA LEU A 186 8.81 -1.34 -10.59
C LEU A 186 8.38 -1.44 -12.07
N GLY A 187 7.94 -2.62 -12.51
CA GLY A 187 7.36 -2.81 -13.85
C GLY A 187 6.12 -1.94 -14.06
N ALA A 188 5.38 -1.63 -12.98
CA ALA A 188 4.24 -0.71 -13.04
C ALA A 188 4.68 0.67 -13.55
N ILE A 189 5.74 1.24 -12.97
CA ILE A 189 6.28 2.55 -13.33
C ILE A 189 6.76 2.56 -14.78
N ALA A 190 7.46 1.51 -15.22
CA ALA A 190 7.91 1.39 -16.61
C ALA A 190 6.75 1.31 -17.61
N SER A 191 5.68 0.59 -17.28
CA SER A 191 4.47 0.56 -18.11
C SER A 191 3.70 1.88 -18.12
N MET A 192 3.68 2.60 -17.00
CA MET A 192 3.05 3.92 -16.94
C MET A 192 3.82 4.97 -17.76
N ASN A 193 5.17 4.92 -17.76
CA ASN A 193 6.04 5.83 -18.53
C ASN A 193 5.99 5.56 -20.04
N ARG A 194 5.71 4.33 -20.48
CA ARG A 194 5.72 3.94 -21.91
C ARG A 194 4.68 4.67 -22.78
N GLY A 195 3.77 5.45 -22.19
CA GLY A 195 2.94 6.40 -22.93
C GLY A 195 3.73 7.50 -23.65
N ASP A 196 4.99 7.75 -23.23
CA ASP A 196 5.84 8.82 -23.77
C ASP A 196 6.99 8.31 -24.67
N GLU A 197 7.18 6.99 -24.81
CA GLU A 197 8.31 6.38 -25.55
C GLU A 197 7.85 5.56 -26.77
N ALA A 198 6.86 6.06 -27.51
CA ALA A 198 6.48 5.48 -28.81
C ALA A 198 7.22 6.09 -30.02
N TRP A 199 8.18 7.01 -29.81
CA TRP A 199 9.06 7.53 -30.88
C TRP A 199 10.45 7.92 -30.35
N LEU A 200 11.34 6.93 -30.27
CA LEU A 200 12.77 7.00 -30.58
C LEU A 200 13.22 5.61 -31.07
#